data_AF-A0A1M6ALN8-F1
#
_entry.id   AF-A0A1M6ALN8-F1
#
_cell.length_a   1.000
_cell.length_b   1.000
_cell.length_c   1.000
_cell.angle_alpha   90.00
_cell.angle_beta   90.00
_cell.angle_gamma   90.00
#
_symmetry.space_group_name_H-M   'P 1'
#
loop_
_entity.id
_entity.type
_entity.pdbx_description
1 polymer ?
#
loop_
_entity_poly.entity_id
_entity_poly.type
_entity_poly.pdbx_seq_one_letter_code
_entity_poly.pdbx_strand_id
1 'polypeptide(L)' 'MRERWERLFAGVAVSGRKPLTALTGGEPLGRVFPPAVLERLGRIKRERDPRGVVRAAHPVPG' A
#
# COMPACT_ATOMS: atom_id res chain seq x y z
N MET A 1 -4.29 -15.55 -23.80
CA MET A 1 -3.79 -15.48 -22.39
C MET A 1 -4.58 -14.48 -21.53
N ARG A 2 -4.93 -13.29 -22.04
CA ARG A 2 -5.73 -12.27 -21.33
C ARG A 2 -7.14 -12.74 -20.92
N GLU A 3 -7.89 -13.36 -21.84
CA GLU A 3 -9.24 -13.90 -21.57
C GLU A 3 -9.27 -14.93 -20.42
N ARG A 4 -8.20 -15.72 -20.27
CA ARG A 4 -8.09 -16.70 -19.19
C ARG A 4 -7.98 -16.04 -17.82
N TRP A 5 -7.25 -14.92 -17.72
CA TRP A 5 -7.12 -14.16 -16.48
C TRP A 5 -8.42 -13.44 -16.13
N GLU A 6 -9.07 -12.83 -17.11
CA GLU A 6 -10.37 -12.16 -16.93
C GLU A 6 -11.41 -13.15 -16.38
N ARG A 7 -11.43 -14.38 -16.89
CA ARG A 7 -12.32 -15.44 -16.39
C ARG A 7 -12.04 -15.87 -14.95
N LEU A 8 -10.78 -15.84 -14.51
CA LEU A 8 -10.41 -16.16 -13.12
C LEU A 8 -10.81 -15.06 -12.15
N PHE A 9 -10.82 -13.80 -12.59
CA PHE A 9 -11.15 -12.65 -11.74
C PHE A 9 -12.60 -12.18 -11.87
N ALA A 10 -13.41 -12.77 -12.76
CA ALA A 10 -14.80 -12.36 -13.07
C ALA A 10 -15.80 -12.37 -11.89
N GLY A 11 -15.40 -12.83 -10.71
CA GLY A 11 -16.21 -12.77 -9.48
C GLY A 11 -15.44 -12.30 -8.25
N VAL A 12 -14.21 -11.82 -8.42
CA VAL A 12 -13.36 -11.39 -7.31
C VAL A 12 -13.46 -9.87 -7.17
N ALA A 13 -13.87 -9.40 -6.00
CA ALA A 13 -13.84 -7.98 -5.68
C ALA A 13 -12.39 -7.48 -5.69
N VAL A 14 -11.99 -6.78 -6.75
CA VAL A 14 -10.67 -6.18 -6.87
C VAL A 14 -10.73 -4.72 -6.43
N SER A 15 -9.84 -4.35 -5.50
CA SER A 15 -9.77 -2.98 -4.99
C SER A 15 -9.16 -1.97 -5.99
N GLY A 16 -8.65 -2.46 -7.12
CA GLY A 16 -7.86 -1.68 -8.10
C GLY A 16 -6.50 -1.21 -7.57
N ARG A 17 -6.15 -1.56 -6.33
CA ARG A 17 -4.90 -1.15 -5.67
C ARG A 17 -3.84 -2.24 -5.78
N LYS A 18 -2.60 -1.79 -5.87
CA LYS A 18 -1.44 -2.68 -5.94
C LYS A 18 -1.20 -3.32 -4.57
N PRO A 19 -0.89 -4.63 -4.47
CA PRO A 19 -0.46 -5.20 -3.21
C PRO A 19 0.89 -4.60 -2.78
N LEU A 20 1.09 -4.39 -1.48
CA LEU A 20 2.30 -3.74 -0.93
C LEU A 20 3.58 -4.45 -1.37
N THR A 21 3.55 -5.79 -1.42
CA THR A 21 4.68 -6.64 -1.80
C THR A 21 5.10 -6.49 -3.27
N ALA A 22 4.21 -5.97 -4.13
CA ALA A 22 4.53 -5.71 -5.53
C ALA A 22 5.00 -4.27 -5.77
N LEU A 23 4.96 -3.40 -4.76
CA LEU A 23 5.34 -2.00 -4.90
C LEU A 23 6.85 -1.89 -5.20
N THR A 24 7.21 -1.24 -6.29
CA THR A 24 8.60 -1.05 -6.70
C THR A 24 9.19 0.21 -6.05
N GLY A 25 10.52 0.31 -6.00
CA GLY A 25 11.19 1.49 -5.43
C GLY A 25 10.71 2.79 -6.06
N GLY A 26 10.37 3.77 -5.22
CA GLY A 26 9.89 5.09 -5.65
C GLY A 26 8.39 5.18 -5.93
N GLU A 27 7.65 4.07 -5.96
CA GLU A 27 6.18 4.16 -6.03
C GLU A 27 5.59 4.60 -4.69
N PRO A 28 4.57 5.48 -4.70
CA PRO A 28 3.95 5.97 -3.48
C PRO A 28 3.03 4.91 -2.86
N LEU A 29 2.98 4.86 -1.53
CA LEU A 29 2.05 4.01 -0.77
C LEU A 29 0.57 4.27 -1.09
N GLY A 30 0.23 5.42 -1.70
CA GLY A 30 -1.10 5.71 -2.23
C GLY A 30 -1.58 4.75 -3.32
N ARG A 31 -0.68 4.00 -3.97
CA ARG A 31 -1.02 2.90 -4.88
C ARG A 31 -1.58 1.68 -4.14
N VAL A 32 -1.33 1.57 -2.84
CA VAL A 32 -1.69 0.43 -1.97
C VAL A 32 -2.83 0.81 -1.02
N PHE A 33 -2.75 1.97 -0.39
CA PHE A 33 -3.65 2.40 0.67
C PHE A 33 -4.42 3.67 0.27
N PRO A 34 -5.72 3.78 0.65
CA PRO A 34 -6.46 5.02 0.48
C PRO A 34 -5.92 6.13 1.41
N PRO A 35 -6.21 7.42 1.12
CA PRO A 35 -5.70 8.56 1.88
C PRO A 35 -5.94 8.47 3.40
N ALA A 36 -7.15 8.09 3.82
CA ALA A 36 -7.49 7.97 5.25
C ALA A 36 -6.64 6.92 5.99
N VAL A 37 -6.21 5.86 5.29
CA VAL A 37 -5.30 4.86 5.87
C VAL A 37 -3.90 5.42 5.99
N LEU A 38 -3.42 6.17 5.00
CA LEU A 38 -2.10 6.82 5.06
C LEU A 38 -2.02 7.83 6.20
N GLU A 39 -3.08 8.61 6.42
CA GLU A 39 -3.17 9.57 7.53
C GLU A 39 -3.07 8.84 8.89
N ARG A 40 -3.85 7.77 9.06
CA ARG A 40 -3.83 6.95 10.27
C ARG A 40 -2.47 6.32 10.51
N LEU A 41 -1.84 5.77 9.46
CA LEU A 41 -0.50 5.18 9.57
C LEU A 41 0.54 6.24 9.93
N GLY A 42 0.47 7.44 9.36
CA GLY A 42 1.35 8.56 9.71
C GLY A 42 1.23 8.96 11.18
N ARG A 43 0.00 9.03 11.70
CA ARG A 43 -0.23 9.29 13.13
C ARG A 43 0.40 8.21 14.01
N ILE A 44 0.14 6.93 13.70
CA ILE A 44 0.72 5.80 14.45
C ILE A 44 2.26 5.85 14.39
N LYS A 45 2.83 6.17 13.22
CA LYS A 45 4.27 6.28 13.02
C LYS A 45 4.88 7.37 13.89
N ARG A 46 4.27 8.55 13.94
CA ARG A 46 4.70 9.66 14.83
C ARG A 46 4.65 9.27 16.31
N GLU A 47 3.55 8.64 16.73
CA GLU A 47 3.35 8.25 18.14
C GLU A 47 4.31 7.15 18.59
N ARG A 48 4.60 6.17 17.72
CA ARG A 48 5.34 4.95 18.08
C ARG A 48 6.80 4.97 17.67
N ASP A 49 7.17 5.75 16.67
CA ASP A 49 8.54 5.90 16.20
C ASP A 49 8.89 7.36 15.88
N PRO A 50 8.85 8.26 16.89
CA PRO A 50 9.13 9.69 16.71
C PRO A 50 10.58 9.97 16.27
N ARG A 51 11.49 9.02 16.45
CA ARG A 51 12.90 9.14 16.05
C ARG A 51 13.22 8.46 14.71
N GLY A 52 12.23 7.84 14.06
CA GLY A 52 12.40 7.19 12.75
C GLY A 52 13.33 5.99 12.74
N VAL A 53 13.43 5.24 13.84
CA VAL A 53 14.32 4.08 14.00
C VAL A 53 13.85 2.90 13.16
N VAL A 54 12.54 2.66 13.08
CA VAL A 54 11.96 1.54 12.35
C VAL A 54 11.80 1.91 10.88
N ARG A 55 12.65 1.38 10.01
CA ARG A 55 12.60 1.67 8.57
C ARG A 55 11.86 0.57 7.81
N ALA A 56 10.93 0.98 6.95
CA ALA A 56 10.24 0.09 6.02
C ALA A 56 10.80 0.30 4.61
N ALA A 57 10.64 -0.72 3.74
CA ALA A 57 11.03 -0.61 2.33
C ALA A 57 10.32 0.55 1.62
N HIS A 58 9.09 0.85 2.06
CA HIS A 58 8.28 1.98 1.57
C HIS A 58 7.89 2.86 2.76
N PRO A 59 8.41 4.09 2.86
CA PRO A 59 8.21 4.93 4.03
C PRO A 59 6.77 5.45 4.11
N VAL A 60 6.20 5.41 5.32
CA VAL A 60 4.99 6.16 5.66
C VAL A 60 5.43 7.58 6.05
N PRO A 61 4.82 8.64 5.50
CA PRO A 61 5.07 10.01 5.95
C PRO A 61 4.74 10.13 7.44
N GLY A 62 5.77 10.35 8.25
CA GLY A 62 5.65 10.78 9.64
C GLY A 62 5.30 12.25 9.70
#